data_AF-A0A2N1HMS9-F1
#
_entry.id   AF-A0A2N1HMS9-F1
#
_cell.length_a   1.000
_cell.length_b   1.000
_cell.length_c   1.000
_cell.angle_alpha   90.00
_cell.angle_beta   90.00
_cell.angle_gamma   90.00
#
_symmetry.space_group_name_H-M   'P 1'
#
loop_
_entity.id
_entity.type
_entity.pdbx_description
1 polymer ?
#
loop_
_entity_poly.entity_id
_entity_poly.type
_entity_poly.pdbx_seq_one_letter_code
_entity_poly.pdbx_strand_id
1 'polypeptide(L)'
;MVWGATVGKTRALNDFNQLIKEHGSKKKLAEYLYLSDYSLGSLVSHFKSLPDDLELISHDNPFNFIESQKCSLEEDLTHEFKEIKGSNPTKAIQSLVDEYILAFINSSGGSVFWGICDNGNVKSIKLNSVQKDEIRKVINNKVHTIEPKIDPTKIIVLFHGVLNSNGGFVLEVKVPKSNSIGLYFNSSGNTWVRVNGCKQRLQGLALQDYIIQRMHKNN
;
A
#
# COMPACT_ATOMS: atom_id res chain seq x y z
N MET A 1 -2.73 -14.22 25.93
CA MET A 1 -3.42 -13.27 25.03
C MET A 1 -2.68 -13.30 23.69
N VAL A 2 -2.81 -14.39 22.93
CA VAL A 2 -1.96 -14.68 21.75
C VAL A 2 -2.59 -14.14 20.46
N TRP A 3 -3.91 -14.00 20.42
CA TRP A 3 -4.66 -13.61 19.23
C TRP A 3 -4.39 -12.18 18.74
N GLY A 4 -4.24 -11.21 19.65
CA GLY A 4 -3.98 -9.80 19.29
C GLY A 4 -2.67 -9.61 18.52
N ALA A 5 -1.61 -10.29 18.93
CA ALA A 5 -0.32 -10.26 18.23
C ALA A 5 -0.36 -10.91 16.84
N THR A 6 -1.39 -11.71 16.51
CA THR A 6 -1.52 -12.43 15.24
C THR A 6 -2.40 -11.72 14.21
N VAL A 7 -3.25 -10.77 14.62
CA VAL A 7 -4.23 -10.11 13.72
C VAL A 7 -3.88 -8.68 13.34
N GLY A 8 -2.98 -8.04 14.11
CA GLY A 8 -2.61 -6.64 13.93
C GLY A 8 -3.65 -5.64 14.41
N LYS A 9 -3.23 -4.37 14.57
CA LYS A 9 -4.05 -3.29 15.17
C LYS A 9 -5.38 -3.05 14.49
N THR A 10 -5.40 -2.86 13.18
CA THR A 10 -6.59 -2.55 12.38
C THR A 10 -7.63 -3.64 12.53
N ARG A 11 -7.24 -4.92 12.44
CA ARG A 11 -8.17 -6.04 12.59
C ARG A 11 -8.64 -6.17 14.04
N ALA A 12 -7.73 -6.09 15.01
CA ALA A 12 -8.09 -6.15 16.43
C ALA A 12 -9.11 -5.05 16.81
N LEU A 13 -8.93 -3.83 16.31
CA LEU A 13 -9.86 -2.72 16.56
C LEU A 13 -11.19 -2.88 15.81
N ASN A 14 -11.17 -3.38 14.57
CA ASN A 14 -12.40 -3.62 13.81
C ASN A 14 -13.26 -4.73 14.44
N ASP A 15 -12.66 -5.86 14.79
CA ASP A 15 -13.35 -6.98 15.43
C ASP A 15 -13.89 -6.55 16.81
N PHE A 16 -13.13 -5.76 17.56
CA PHE A 16 -13.60 -5.18 18.83
C PHE A 16 -14.79 -4.23 18.63
N ASN A 17 -14.76 -3.35 17.62
CA ASN A 17 -15.88 -2.45 17.32
C ASN A 17 -17.12 -3.22 16.83
N GLN A 18 -16.92 -4.32 16.11
CA GLN A 18 -17.99 -5.21 15.66
C GLN A 18 -18.67 -5.89 16.86
N LEU A 19 -17.90 -6.40 17.82
CA LEU A 19 -18.43 -6.94 19.08
C LEU A 19 -19.23 -5.90 19.88
N ILE A 20 -18.78 -4.63 19.90
CA ILE A 20 -19.53 -3.53 20.53
C ILE A 20 -20.89 -3.35 19.85
N LYS A 21 -20.93 -3.38 18.51
CA LYS A 21 -22.18 -3.24 17.75
C LYS A 21 -23.14 -4.40 18.04
N GLU A 22 -22.63 -5.64 18.07
CA GLU A 22 -23.42 -6.85 18.35
C GLU A 22 -24.04 -6.82 19.75
N HIS A 23 -23.33 -6.29 20.74
CA HIS A 23 -23.82 -6.16 22.12
C HIS A 23 -24.53 -4.82 22.38
N GLY A 24 -24.61 -3.94 21.38
CA GLY A 24 -25.30 -2.65 21.40
C GLY A 24 -24.56 -1.51 22.12
N SER A 25 -23.66 -1.80 23.06
CA SER A 25 -22.80 -0.77 23.66
C SER A 25 -21.54 -1.35 24.27
N LYS A 26 -20.53 -0.49 24.46
CA LYS A 26 -19.27 -0.86 25.14
C LYS A 26 -19.52 -1.37 26.57
N LYS A 27 -20.49 -0.76 27.28
CA LYS A 27 -20.87 -1.16 28.64
C LYS A 27 -21.49 -2.55 28.67
N LYS A 28 -22.43 -2.84 27.76
CA LYS A 28 -23.05 -4.17 27.64
C LYS A 28 -22.04 -5.25 27.27
N LEU A 29 -21.07 -4.94 26.41
CA LEU A 29 -19.97 -5.83 26.09
C LEU A 29 -19.09 -6.10 27.33
N ALA A 30 -18.79 -5.08 28.13
CA ALA A 30 -18.01 -5.24 29.37
C ALA A 30 -18.73 -6.14 30.38
N GLU A 31 -20.04 -5.95 30.56
CA GLU A 31 -20.90 -6.80 31.39
C GLU A 31 -20.91 -8.25 30.89
N TYR A 32 -21.07 -8.46 29.59
CA TYR A 32 -21.06 -9.78 28.96
C TYR A 32 -19.72 -10.52 29.13
N LEU A 33 -18.60 -9.80 29.04
CA LEU A 33 -17.26 -10.35 29.20
C LEU A 33 -16.81 -10.43 30.67
N TYR A 34 -17.63 -10.00 31.62
CA TYR A 34 -17.28 -9.87 33.04
C TYR A 34 -16.02 -9.03 33.27
N LEU A 35 -15.85 -7.95 32.49
CA LEU A 35 -14.71 -7.03 32.56
C LEU A 35 -15.11 -5.67 33.12
N SER A 36 -14.20 -5.03 33.85
CA SER A 36 -14.36 -3.63 34.25
C SER A 36 -14.14 -2.69 33.05
N ASP A 37 -14.70 -1.46 33.13
CA ASP A 37 -14.43 -0.41 32.13
C ASP A 37 -12.93 -0.11 31.99
N TYR A 38 -12.18 -0.19 33.09
CA TYR A 38 -10.73 -0.05 33.09
C TYR A 38 -10.04 -1.16 32.30
N SER A 39 -10.39 -2.42 32.57
CA SER A 39 -9.85 -3.59 31.85
C SER A 39 -10.15 -3.52 30.36
N LEU A 40 -11.36 -3.11 29.99
CA LEU A 40 -11.74 -2.92 28.59
C LEU A 40 -10.99 -1.75 27.95
N GLY A 41 -10.75 -0.66 28.70
CA GLY A 41 -9.90 0.46 28.27
C GLY A 41 -8.45 0.05 28.03
N SER A 42 -7.88 -0.74 28.93
CA SER A 42 -6.53 -1.29 28.82
C SER A 42 -6.41 -2.20 27.58
N LEU A 43 -7.42 -3.04 27.31
CA LEU A 43 -7.46 -3.88 26.12
C LEU A 43 -7.47 -3.06 24.82
N VAL A 44 -8.25 -1.99 24.76
CA VAL A 44 -8.25 -1.07 23.60
C VAL A 44 -6.90 -0.37 23.45
N SER A 45 -6.28 0.05 24.55
CA SER A 45 -4.94 0.64 24.54
C SER A 45 -3.91 -0.36 24.00
N HIS A 46 -4.00 -1.62 24.42
CA HIS A 46 -3.17 -2.70 23.89
C HIS A 46 -3.40 -2.91 22.38
N PHE A 47 -4.64 -2.98 21.91
CA PHE A 47 -4.92 -3.10 20.47
C PHE A 47 -4.36 -1.94 19.65
N LYS A 48 -4.44 -0.71 20.17
CA LYS A 48 -3.85 0.47 19.53
C LYS A 48 -2.33 0.43 19.46
N SER A 49 -1.68 -0.32 20.37
CA SER A 49 -0.23 -0.52 20.39
C SER A 49 0.27 -1.66 19.50
N LEU A 50 -0.64 -2.49 18.97
CA LEU A 50 -0.26 -3.54 18.03
C LEU A 50 0.25 -2.90 16.71
N PRO A 51 1.25 -3.51 16.04
CA PRO A 51 1.55 -3.18 14.66
C PRO A 51 0.45 -3.73 13.73
N ASP A 52 0.24 -3.13 12.57
CA ASP A 52 -0.55 -3.75 11.49
C ASP A 52 0.36 -4.58 10.60
N ASP A 53 -0.11 -5.74 10.10
CA ASP A 53 0.66 -6.54 9.14
C ASP A 53 0.95 -5.75 7.86
N LEU A 54 -0.03 -4.96 7.41
CA LEU A 54 0.06 -4.02 6.31
C LEU A 54 -0.38 -2.63 6.76
N GLU A 55 0.57 -1.70 6.83
CA GLU A 55 0.37 -0.33 7.30
C GLU A 55 0.35 0.64 6.10
N LEU A 56 -0.80 1.29 5.87
CA LEU A 56 -0.89 2.34 4.87
C LEU A 56 -0.21 3.61 5.41
N ILE A 57 0.78 4.13 4.68
CA ILE A 57 1.36 5.43 5.00
C ILE A 57 0.36 6.50 4.59
N SER A 58 -0.18 7.27 5.53
CA SER A 58 -1.06 8.39 5.21
C SER A 58 -0.28 9.50 4.50
N HIS A 59 -0.82 9.97 3.38
CA HIS A 59 -0.47 11.25 2.78
C HIS A 59 -1.80 11.98 2.70
N ASP A 60 -2.01 12.93 3.61
CA ASP A 60 -3.33 13.53 3.87
C ASP A 60 -3.64 14.74 2.98
N ASN A 61 -2.73 15.09 2.07
CA ASN A 61 -2.90 16.25 1.21
C ASN A 61 -3.34 15.83 -0.20
N PRO A 62 -4.44 16.40 -0.74
CA PRO A 62 -4.78 16.20 -2.13
C PRO A 62 -3.67 16.77 -3.02
N PHE A 63 -3.24 15.98 -4.01
CA PHE A 63 -2.22 16.41 -4.97
C PHE A 63 -2.83 17.32 -6.03
N ASN A 64 -2.27 18.53 -6.17
CA ASN A 64 -2.66 19.47 -7.21
C ASN A 64 -1.65 19.41 -8.36
N PHE A 65 -1.88 18.51 -9.31
CA PHE A 65 -1.03 18.39 -10.50
C PHE A 65 -1.42 19.40 -11.59
N ILE A 66 -0.43 20.03 -12.22
CA ILE A 66 -0.61 20.98 -13.31
C ILE A 66 0.21 20.50 -14.52
N GLU A 67 -0.43 20.42 -15.69
CA GLU A 67 0.18 19.94 -16.93
C GLU A 67 1.49 20.70 -17.25
N SER A 68 2.53 19.97 -17.65
CA SER A 68 3.86 20.49 -17.99
C SER A 68 4.62 21.21 -16.88
N GLN A 69 4.11 21.25 -15.65
CA GLN A 69 4.82 21.79 -14.49
C GLN A 69 5.46 20.67 -13.67
N LYS A 70 6.51 21.03 -12.92
CA LYS A 70 7.13 20.13 -11.95
C LYS A 70 6.18 19.91 -10.78
N CYS A 71 5.92 18.66 -10.42
CA CYS A 71 5.10 18.35 -9.25
C CYS A 71 5.84 18.71 -7.94
N SER A 72 5.10 18.81 -6.84
CA SER A 72 5.64 19.14 -5.51
C SER A 72 6.36 17.97 -4.84
N LEU A 73 6.33 16.79 -5.45
CA LEU A 73 6.97 15.57 -4.95
C LEU A 73 8.32 15.38 -5.65
N GLU A 74 9.20 14.62 -5.00
CA GLU A 74 10.44 14.13 -5.58
C GLU A 74 10.43 12.60 -5.53
N GLU A 75 11.17 11.95 -6.44
CA GLU A 75 11.37 10.50 -6.33
C GLU A 75 12.25 10.21 -5.12
N ASP A 76 11.79 9.29 -4.28
CA ASP A 76 12.46 8.91 -3.04
C ASP A 76 12.16 7.45 -2.67
N LEU A 77 12.35 7.09 -1.40
CA LEU A 77 12.07 5.74 -0.90
C LEU A 77 10.58 5.38 -0.91
N THR A 78 9.70 6.38 -0.97
CA THR A 78 8.24 6.29 -0.84
C THR A 78 7.48 6.81 -2.07
N HIS A 79 8.14 7.51 -3.00
CA HIS A 79 7.54 8.04 -4.23
C HIS A 79 8.32 7.56 -5.45
N GLU A 80 7.63 7.05 -6.46
CA GLU A 80 8.18 6.72 -7.79
C GLU A 80 7.37 7.43 -8.87
N PHE A 81 8.04 7.96 -9.89
CA PHE A 81 7.41 8.52 -11.07
C PHE A 81 7.56 7.61 -12.28
N LYS A 82 6.51 7.54 -13.09
CA LYS A 82 6.52 6.81 -14.36
C LYS A 82 5.82 7.59 -15.46
N GLU A 83 6.56 7.79 -16.54
CA GLU A 83 6.01 8.29 -17.78
C GLU A 83 5.39 7.14 -18.59
N ILE A 84 4.22 7.37 -19.19
CA ILE A 84 3.65 6.46 -20.19
C ILE A 84 4.12 6.91 -21.57
N LYS A 85 5.07 6.16 -22.14
CA LYS A 85 5.70 6.47 -23.45
C LYS A 85 4.96 5.87 -24.66
N GLY A 86 3.87 5.11 -24.45
CA GLY A 86 3.13 4.41 -25.51
C GLY A 86 1.64 4.76 -25.54
N SER A 87 0.95 4.31 -26.60
CA SER A 87 -0.48 4.61 -26.82
C SER A 87 -1.45 3.78 -25.97
N ASN A 88 -0.97 2.74 -25.28
CA ASN A 88 -1.79 1.89 -24.42
C ASN A 88 -1.35 2.02 -22.95
N PRO A 89 -1.94 2.96 -22.19
CA PRO A 89 -1.66 3.14 -20.77
C PRO A 89 -1.87 1.88 -19.95
N THR A 90 -3.00 1.18 -20.16
CA THR A 90 -3.38 -0.02 -19.40
C THR A 90 -2.30 -1.09 -19.48
N LYS A 91 -1.78 -1.36 -20.68
CA LYS A 91 -0.73 -2.36 -20.90
C LYS A 91 0.59 -1.94 -20.25
N ALA A 92 0.97 -0.68 -20.36
CA ALA A 92 2.20 -0.16 -19.74
C ALA A 92 2.18 -0.26 -18.22
N ILE A 93 1.03 0.05 -17.59
CA ILE A 93 0.82 -0.10 -16.15
C ILE A 93 0.85 -1.59 -15.78
N GLN A 94 0.09 -2.44 -16.48
CA GLN A 94 0.01 -3.87 -16.23
C GLN A 94 1.38 -4.56 -16.24
N SER A 95 2.29 -4.15 -17.13
CA SER A 95 3.61 -4.77 -17.25
C SER A 95 4.56 -4.51 -16.08
N LEU A 96 4.33 -3.46 -15.28
CA LEU A 96 5.30 -3.00 -14.28
C LEU A 96 4.72 -2.88 -12.87
N VAL A 97 3.39 -2.80 -12.72
CA VAL A 97 2.75 -2.45 -11.45
C VAL A 97 3.02 -3.46 -10.33
N ASP A 98 3.12 -4.75 -10.64
CA ASP A 98 3.45 -5.79 -9.66
C ASP A 98 4.86 -5.61 -9.10
N GLU A 99 5.84 -5.28 -9.94
CA GLU A 99 7.21 -5.02 -9.47
C GLU A 99 7.27 -3.83 -8.49
N TYR A 100 6.49 -2.78 -8.75
CA TYR A 100 6.42 -1.62 -7.85
C TYR A 100 5.66 -1.92 -6.56
N ILE A 101 4.54 -2.64 -6.64
CA ILE A 101 3.82 -3.12 -5.46
C ILE A 101 4.76 -3.93 -4.57
N LEU A 102 5.50 -4.88 -5.14
CA LEU A 102 6.46 -5.69 -4.40
C LEU A 102 7.58 -4.85 -3.80
N ALA A 103 8.14 -3.92 -4.57
CA ALA A 103 9.20 -3.04 -4.09
C ALA A 103 8.77 -2.22 -2.88
N PHE A 104 7.57 -1.63 -2.91
CA PHE A 104 7.06 -0.82 -1.81
C PHE A 104 6.62 -1.65 -0.61
N ILE A 105 5.85 -2.73 -0.81
CA ILE A 105 5.33 -3.55 0.30
C ILE A 105 6.45 -4.21 1.09
N ASN A 106 7.52 -4.63 0.41
CA ASN A 106 8.70 -5.19 1.06
C ASN A 106 9.64 -4.14 1.65
N SER A 107 9.34 -2.85 1.49
CA SER A 107 10.20 -1.77 1.99
C SER A 107 9.41 -0.89 2.96
N SER A 108 9.41 0.42 2.75
CA SER A 108 8.75 1.37 3.65
C SER A 108 7.28 1.59 3.32
N GLY A 109 6.71 0.93 2.29
CA GLY A 109 5.47 1.36 1.64
C GLY A 109 5.70 2.59 0.74
N GLY A 110 4.64 3.09 0.11
CA GLY A 110 4.73 4.29 -0.75
C GLY A 110 3.74 4.30 -1.90
N SER A 111 4.00 5.15 -2.89
CA SER A 111 3.17 5.35 -4.05
C SER A 111 3.99 5.40 -5.34
N VAL A 112 3.48 4.78 -6.39
CA VAL A 112 3.95 4.99 -7.76
C VAL A 112 2.93 5.80 -8.55
N PHE A 113 3.42 6.84 -9.22
CA PHE A 113 2.63 7.80 -9.99
C PHE A 113 2.90 7.63 -11.48
N TRP A 114 1.89 7.21 -12.24
CA TRP A 114 1.94 7.23 -13.70
C TRP A 114 1.39 8.55 -14.25
N GLY A 115 2.08 9.13 -15.21
CA GLY A 115 1.78 10.45 -15.78
C GLY A 115 2.70 11.57 -15.28
N ILE A 116 3.80 11.20 -14.62
CA ILE A 116 4.87 12.10 -14.19
C ILE A 116 6.18 11.59 -14.79
N CYS A 117 6.96 12.47 -15.41
CA CYS A 117 8.28 12.15 -15.95
C CYS A 117 9.32 11.95 -14.84
N ASP A 118 10.42 11.28 -15.16
CA ASP A 118 11.54 11.05 -14.23
C ASP A 118 12.14 12.37 -13.67
N ASN A 119 11.99 13.49 -14.40
CA ASN A 119 12.42 14.81 -13.93
C ASN A 119 11.38 15.55 -13.05
N GLY A 120 10.25 14.91 -12.76
CA GLY A 120 9.14 15.43 -11.96
C GLY A 120 8.10 16.24 -12.74
N ASN A 121 8.25 16.42 -14.06
CA ASN A 121 7.26 17.15 -14.87
C ASN A 121 5.99 16.30 -15.07
N VAL A 122 4.82 16.90 -14.83
CA VAL A 122 3.52 16.25 -15.07
C VAL A 122 3.23 16.23 -16.57
N LYS A 123 2.98 15.04 -17.13
CA LYS A 123 2.53 14.84 -18.53
C LYS A 123 1.07 14.44 -18.68
N SER A 124 0.45 14.03 -17.57
CA SER A 124 -0.88 13.42 -17.51
C SER A 124 -1.10 12.25 -18.48
N ILE A 125 -2.22 11.55 -18.30
CA ILE A 125 -2.64 10.43 -19.12
C ILE A 125 -4.10 10.65 -19.48
N LYS A 126 -4.44 10.54 -20.77
CA LYS A 126 -5.84 10.57 -21.21
C LYS A 126 -6.47 9.21 -20.97
N LEU A 127 -7.50 9.18 -20.12
CA LEU A 127 -8.21 7.96 -19.75
C LEU A 127 -9.72 8.21 -19.80
N ASN A 128 -10.43 7.37 -20.55
CA ASN A 128 -11.89 7.28 -20.46
C ASN A 128 -12.32 6.37 -19.29
N SER A 129 -13.61 6.33 -18.97
CA SER A 129 -14.12 5.53 -17.85
C SER A 129 -13.83 4.03 -17.98
N VAL A 130 -13.94 3.49 -19.20
CA VAL A 130 -13.65 2.07 -19.48
C VAL A 130 -12.18 1.75 -19.17
N GLN A 131 -11.25 2.60 -19.61
CA GLN A 131 -9.83 2.43 -19.33
C GLN A 131 -9.50 2.53 -17.83
N LYS A 132 -10.18 3.41 -17.09
CA LYS A 132 -10.01 3.50 -15.62
C LYS A 132 -10.42 2.19 -14.94
N ASP A 133 -11.53 1.60 -15.35
CA ASP A 133 -12.01 0.34 -14.78
C ASP A 133 -11.14 -0.84 -15.19
N GLU A 134 -10.66 -0.87 -16.44
CA GLU A 134 -9.66 -1.84 -16.90
C GLU A 134 -8.36 -1.76 -16.09
N ILE A 135 -7.85 -0.55 -15.84
CA ILE A 135 -6.65 -0.31 -15.03
C ILE A 135 -6.86 -0.87 -13.61
N ARG A 136 -7.98 -0.56 -12.95
CA ARG A 136 -8.29 -1.13 -11.63
C ARG A 136 -8.32 -2.66 -11.66
N LYS A 137 -8.94 -3.24 -12.69
CA LYS A 137 -9.04 -4.70 -12.84
C LYS A 137 -7.67 -5.35 -13.04
N VAL A 138 -6.80 -4.79 -13.90
CA VAL A 138 -5.47 -5.38 -14.13
C VAL A 138 -4.57 -5.26 -12.90
N ILE A 139 -4.66 -4.14 -12.16
CA ILE A 139 -3.93 -3.98 -10.90
C ILE A 139 -4.42 -5.00 -9.88
N ASN A 140 -5.74 -5.11 -9.68
CA ASN A 140 -6.31 -6.11 -8.77
C ASN A 140 -5.87 -7.52 -9.16
N ASN A 141 -5.95 -7.89 -10.44
CA ASN A 141 -5.51 -9.21 -10.91
C ASN A 141 -4.04 -9.47 -10.59
N LYS A 142 -3.17 -8.46 -10.75
CA LYS A 142 -1.75 -8.57 -10.37
C LYS A 142 -1.58 -8.78 -8.86
N VAL A 143 -2.30 -8.04 -8.02
CA VAL A 143 -2.27 -8.21 -6.56
C VAL A 143 -2.67 -9.62 -6.14
N HIS A 144 -3.69 -10.22 -6.78
CA HIS A 144 -4.11 -11.60 -6.47
C HIS A 144 -3.05 -12.66 -6.76
N THR A 145 -2.06 -12.36 -7.61
CA THR A 145 -0.96 -13.28 -7.93
C THR A 145 0.23 -13.16 -6.99
N ILE A 146 0.23 -12.18 -6.07
CA ILE A 146 1.29 -11.99 -5.09
C ILE A 146 1.13 -12.97 -3.93
N GLU A 147 2.24 -13.52 -3.46
CA GLU A 147 2.34 -14.42 -2.31
C GLU A 147 3.33 -13.87 -1.27
N PRO A 148 3.00 -13.86 0.03
CA PRO A 148 1.71 -14.23 0.61
C PRO A 148 0.54 -13.38 0.11
N LYS A 149 -0.68 -13.91 0.19
CA LYS A 149 -1.89 -13.19 -0.27
C LYS A 149 -2.03 -11.83 0.39
N ILE A 150 -2.23 -10.81 -0.43
CA ILE A 150 -2.55 -9.45 -0.02
C ILE A 150 -4.06 -9.24 -0.22
N ASP A 151 -4.73 -8.68 0.79
CA ASP A 151 -6.08 -8.15 0.61
C ASP A 151 -6.04 -7.00 -0.43
N PRO A 152 -6.68 -7.14 -1.60
CA PRO A 152 -6.62 -6.15 -2.66
C PRO A 152 -7.10 -4.76 -2.24
N THR A 153 -7.96 -4.67 -1.22
CA THR A 153 -8.45 -3.38 -0.70
C THR A 153 -7.35 -2.55 -0.02
N LYS A 154 -6.21 -3.16 0.30
CA LYS A 154 -5.03 -2.48 0.85
C LYS A 154 -4.20 -1.77 -0.22
N ILE A 155 -4.38 -2.09 -1.49
CA ILE A 155 -3.74 -1.38 -2.60
C ILE A 155 -4.73 -0.34 -3.13
N ILE A 156 -4.44 0.94 -2.89
CA ILE A 156 -5.37 2.02 -3.24
C ILE A 156 -5.00 2.56 -4.62
N VAL A 157 -5.99 2.65 -5.50
CA VAL A 157 -5.84 3.17 -6.87
C VAL A 157 -6.60 4.47 -7.02
N LEU A 158 -5.88 5.58 -7.20
CA LEU A 158 -6.44 6.93 -7.31
C LEU A 158 -6.15 7.53 -8.68
N PHE A 159 -7.10 8.31 -9.20
CA PHE A 159 -6.96 9.07 -10.44
C PHE A 159 -7.06 10.56 -10.13
N HIS A 160 -5.92 11.23 -10.06
CA HIS A 160 -5.84 12.66 -9.78
C HIS A 160 -6.07 13.44 -11.07
N GLY A 161 -7.05 14.35 -11.07
CA GLY A 161 -7.27 15.24 -12.20
C GLY A 161 -6.11 16.23 -12.35
N VAL A 162 -5.66 16.47 -13.59
CA VAL A 162 -4.57 17.40 -13.87
C VAL A 162 -5.12 18.72 -14.39
N LEU A 163 -4.78 19.82 -13.72
CA LEU A 163 -5.15 21.18 -14.14
C LEU A 163 -4.43 21.55 -15.44
N ASN A 164 -5.08 22.37 -16.27
CA ASN A 164 -4.60 22.78 -17.60
C ASN A 164 -4.34 21.61 -18.58
N SER A 165 -4.80 20.41 -18.22
CA SER A 165 -4.87 19.29 -19.15
C SER A 165 -6.30 19.20 -19.69
N ASN A 166 -6.48 18.86 -20.97
CA ASN A 166 -7.80 18.54 -21.54
C ASN A 166 -8.36 17.22 -20.96
N GLY A 167 -8.67 17.15 -19.66
CA GLY A 167 -9.16 15.94 -18.98
C GLY A 167 -8.12 14.83 -18.79
N GLY A 168 -6.86 15.19 -18.54
CA GLY A 168 -5.80 14.24 -18.20
C GLY A 168 -5.75 13.89 -16.72
N PHE A 169 -5.13 12.74 -16.41
CA PHE A 169 -5.00 12.22 -15.06
C PHE A 169 -3.56 11.82 -14.73
N VAL A 170 -3.19 11.92 -13.44
CA VAL A 170 -2.09 11.16 -12.86
C VAL A 170 -2.70 9.98 -12.11
N LEU A 171 -2.24 8.77 -12.42
CA LEU A 171 -2.63 7.55 -11.71
C LEU A 171 -1.68 7.35 -10.53
N GLU A 172 -2.21 7.25 -9.32
CA GLU A 172 -1.46 6.83 -8.15
C GLU A 172 -1.86 5.40 -7.76
N VAL A 173 -0.88 4.52 -7.57
CA VAL A 173 -1.08 3.24 -6.88
C VAL A 173 -0.32 3.31 -5.57
N LYS A 174 -1.08 3.34 -4.49
CA LYS A 174 -0.60 3.47 -3.12
C LYS A 174 -0.54 2.10 -2.45
N VAL A 175 0.62 1.80 -1.89
CA VAL A 175 1.03 0.49 -1.41
C VAL A 175 1.40 0.59 0.07
N PRO A 176 0.83 -0.25 0.94
CA PRO A 176 1.17 -0.26 2.34
C PRO A 176 2.58 -0.79 2.56
N LYS A 177 3.14 -0.49 3.72
CA LYS A 177 4.32 -1.15 4.25
C LYS A 177 3.92 -2.50 4.86
N SER A 178 4.68 -3.56 4.60
CA SER A 178 4.59 -4.78 5.40
C SER A 178 5.43 -4.68 6.67
N ASN A 179 4.82 -4.98 7.82
CA ASN A 179 5.54 -5.18 9.09
C ASN A 179 5.91 -6.66 9.32
N SER A 180 5.61 -7.56 8.38
CA SER A 180 6.08 -8.94 8.42
C SER A 180 7.59 -9.04 8.23
N ILE A 181 8.21 -10.04 8.86
CA ILE A 181 9.60 -10.44 8.63
C ILE A 181 9.77 -11.03 7.22
N GLY A 182 8.73 -11.72 6.72
CA GLY A 182 8.73 -12.34 5.41
C GLY A 182 8.65 -11.31 4.27
N LEU A 183 9.03 -11.76 3.07
CA LEU A 183 8.90 -10.98 1.84
C LEU A 183 7.72 -11.48 1.00
N TYR A 184 7.18 -10.57 0.21
CA TYR A 184 6.19 -10.84 -0.82
C TYR A 184 6.89 -11.10 -2.16
N PHE A 185 6.32 -11.99 -2.96
CA PHE A 185 6.82 -12.45 -4.24
C PHE A 185 5.68 -12.46 -5.27
N ASN A 186 6.02 -12.29 -6.55
CA ASN A 186 5.04 -12.58 -7.61
C ASN A 186 4.92 -14.09 -7.85
N SER A 187 3.97 -14.47 -8.71
CA SER A 187 3.73 -15.87 -9.11
C SER A 187 4.93 -16.57 -9.76
N SER A 188 5.96 -15.84 -10.17
CA SER A 188 7.20 -16.39 -10.74
C SER A 188 8.32 -16.54 -9.70
N GLY A 189 8.04 -16.31 -8.42
CA GLY A 189 9.02 -16.40 -7.33
C GLY A 189 10.00 -15.22 -7.29
N ASN A 190 9.70 -14.11 -7.97
CA ASN A 190 10.54 -12.93 -7.99
C ASN A 190 10.06 -11.89 -6.98
N THR A 191 11.01 -11.16 -6.40
CA THR A 191 10.73 -10.08 -5.46
C THR A 191 11.62 -8.87 -5.70
N TRP A 192 11.14 -7.72 -5.25
CA TRP A 192 11.80 -6.43 -5.36
C TRP A 192 11.72 -5.70 -4.02
N VAL A 193 12.66 -4.79 -3.80
CA VAL A 193 12.72 -3.86 -2.67
C VAL A 193 13.13 -2.47 -3.17
N ARG A 194 12.91 -1.44 -2.35
CA ARG A 194 13.43 -0.08 -2.54
C ARG A 194 14.71 0.09 -1.73
N VAL A 195 15.82 0.35 -2.41
CA VAL A 195 17.11 0.67 -1.81
C VAL A 195 17.59 1.99 -2.40
N ASN A 196 17.86 2.98 -1.53
CA ASN A 196 18.33 4.31 -1.93
C ASN A 196 17.45 4.99 -3.02
N GLY A 197 16.14 4.87 -2.90
CA GLY A 197 15.19 5.42 -3.88
C GLY A 197 15.09 4.64 -5.19
N CYS A 198 15.80 3.52 -5.34
CA CYS A 198 15.77 2.69 -6.54
C CYS A 198 15.08 1.35 -6.29
N LYS A 199 14.29 0.87 -7.25
CA LYS A 199 13.73 -0.48 -7.24
C LYS A 199 14.83 -1.48 -7.61
N GLN A 200 15.09 -2.45 -6.73
CA GLN A 200 16.09 -3.49 -6.94
C GLN A 200 15.43 -4.87 -6.83
N ARG A 201 15.68 -5.75 -7.81
CA ARG A 201 15.28 -7.16 -7.75
C ARG A 201 16.21 -7.91 -6.82
N LEU A 202 15.68 -8.66 -5.86
CA LEU A 202 16.48 -9.51 -4.97
C LEU A 202 16.51 -10.95 -5.47
N GLN A 203 17.71 -11.52 -5.53
CA GLN A 203 17.95 -12.91 -5.94
C GLN A 203 19.22 -13.43 -5.25
N GLY A 204 19.34 -14.75 -5.13
CA GLY A 204 20.53 -15.41 -4.62
C GLY A 204 20.93 -14.92 -3.22
N LEU A 205 22.22 -14.64 -3.02
CA LEU A 205 22.77 -14.20 -1.74
C LEU A 205 22.19 -12.88 -1.24
N ALA A 206 21.93 -11.92 -2.14
CA ALA A 206 21.37 -10.62 -1.76
C ALA A 206 19.97 -10.76 -1.11
N LEU A 207 19.17 -11.75 -1.55
CA LEU A 207 17.89 -12.06 -0.92
C LEU A 207 18.08 -12.61 0.50
N GLN A 208 19.04 -13.52 0.69
CA GLN A 208 19.34 -14.11 2.00
C GLN A 208 19.81 -13.05 2.99
N ASP A 209 20.78 -12.23 2.59
CA ASP A 209 21.31 -11.14 3.41
C ASP A 209 20.22 -10.16 3.82
N TYR A 210 19.31 -9.82 2.90
CA TYR A 210 18.19 -8.93 3.18
C TYR A 210 17.24 -9.50 4.23
N ILE A 211 16.90 -10.80 4.13
CA ILE A 211 16.04 -11.47 5.11
C ILE A 211 16.72 -11.50 6.49
N ILE A 212 18.00 -11.85 6.56
CA ILE A 212 18.76 -11.88 7.82
C ILE A 212 18.80 -10.50 8.48
N GLN A 213 19.07 -9.44 7.71
CA GLN A 213 19.06 -8.06 8.24
C GLN A 213 17.68 -7.66 8.77
N ARG A 214 16.60 -8.08 8.09
CA ARG A 214 15.23 -7.79 8.51
C ARG A 214 14.84 -8.55 9.78
N MET A 215 15.36 -9.76 9.98
CA MET A 215 15.18 -10.51 11.24
C MET A 215 15.88 -9.79 12.41
N HIS A 216 17.10 -9.29 12.22
CA HIS A 216 17.83 -8.59 13.27
C HIS A 216 17.18 -7.26 13.68
N LYS A 217 16.49 -6.57 12.76
CA LYS A 217 15.79 -5.31 13.05
C LYS A 217 14.46 -5.48 13.81
N ASN A 218 13.88 -6.68 13.77
CA ASN A 218 12.58 -6.97 14.40
C ASN A 218 12.71 -7.69 15.76
N ASN A 219 13.94 -7.96 16.21
CA ASN A 219 14.26 -8.42 17.56
C ASN A 219 14.67 -7.23 18.44
#